data_AF-A0A3A8YZ03-F1
#
_entry.id   AF-A0A3A8YZ03-F1
#
_cell.length_a   1.000
_cell.length_b   1.000
_cell.length_c   1.000
_cell.angle_alpha   90.00
_cell.angle_beta   90.00
_cell.angle_gamma   90.00
#
_symmetry.space_group_name_H-M   'P 1'
#
loop_
_entity.id
_entity.type
_entity.pdbx_description
1 polymer ?
#
loop_
_entity_poly.entity_id
_entity_poly.type
_entity_poly.pdbx_seq_one_letter_code
_entity_poly.pdbx_strand_id
1 'polypeptide(L)'
;MRKACFFAVKQWKMAVKSLDFWGVVFVLALFFSLFFQKAGQAVRAAGEDISIFAMLPISVMQRDFIMLLLGGLLFVVSDAPAVFDGAAFYLLRADRAAWYLGQLFYMALVTVTYFSAVVFLQTAFYFPNVRVTGGWGSAVYSGTAFSSEYDMLFPKKLLEQNPAGAWLKCFGFFLLLGLLFALICCVANMLLENDKIGVLICVLLTMEQMDIMDLDLHAGLLSPAGIALEGIFAQGFGILATACYFVFLIMLLAGVGMRAGQRLDILKGRRE
;
A
#
# COMPACT_ATOMS: atom_id res chain seq x y z
N MET A 1 -22.07 15.12 0.83
CA MET A 1 -20.60 15.31 0.83
C MET A 1 -20.02 15.82 2.15
N ARG A 2 -20.44 16.97 2.72
CA ARG A 2 -19.89 17.49 4.00
C ARG A 2 -19.96 16.49 5.17
N LYS A 3 -21.10 15.81 5.34
CA LYS A 3 -21.27 14.77 6.39
C LYS A 3 -20.30 13.60 6.23
N ALA A 4 -20.10 13.12 5.01
CA ALA A 4 -19.18 12.03 4.67
C ALA A 4 -17.72 12.40 5.00
N CYS A 5 -17.30 13.60 4.61
CA CYS A 5 -15.94 14.09 4.88
C CYS A 5 -15.68 14.28 6.38
N PHE A 6 -16.62 14.88 7.12
CA PHE A 6 -16.50 15.02 8.57
C PHE A 6 -16.32 13.66 9.28
N PHE A 7 -17.12 12.68 8.87
CA PHE A 7 -17.03 11.32 9.39
C PHE A 7 -15.69 10.66 9.08
N ALA A 8 -15.25 10.73 7.81
CA ALA A 8 -13.97 10.18 7.36
C ALA A 8 -12.79 10.75 8.15
N VAL A 9 -12.74 12.09 8.31
CA VAL A 9 -11.68 12.78 9.06
C VAL A 9 -11.71 12.40 10.53
N LYS A 10 -12.90 12.27 11.13
CA LYS A 10 -13.02 11.88 12.54
C LYS A 10 -12.49 10.46 12.76
N GLN A 11 -12.86 9.50 11.91
CA GLN A 11 -12.37 8.12 12.00
C GLN A 11 -10.87 8.04 11.73
N TRP A 12 -10.39 8.73 10.69
CA TRP A 12 -8.96 8.80 10.37
C TRP A 12 -8.14 9.30 11.56
N LYS A 13 -8.60 10.36 12.24
CA LYS A 13 -7.94 10.86 13.47
C LYS A 13 -7.90 9.84 14.60
N MET A 14 -8.91 8.98 14.72
CA MET A 14 -8.92 7.90 15.71
C MET A 14 -7.93 6.80 15.31
N ALA A 15 -7.96 6.38 14.04
CA ALA A 15 -7.06 5.35 13.50
C ALA A 15 -5.59 5.74 13.64
N VAL A 16 -5.20 6.97 13.27
CA VAL A 16 -3.81 7.45 13.40
C VAL A 16 -3.35 7.54 14.87
N LYS A 17 -4.28 7.63 15.82
CA LYS A 17 -3.98 7.64 17.25
C LYS A 17 -4.08 6.26 17.89
N SER A 18 -4.50 5.23 17.15
CA SER A 18 -4.65 3.89 17.69
C SER A 18 -3.29 3.27 17.97
N LEU A 19 -3.27 2.32 18.91
CA LEU A 19 -2.07 1.53 19.20
C LEU A 19 -1.67 0.67 18.00
N ASP A 20 -2.63 0.28 17.16
CA ASP A 20 -2.39 -0.57 15.99
C ASP A 20 -1.57 0.17 14.94
N PHE A 21 -1.93 1.44 14.65
CA PHE A 21 -1.17 2.26 13.72
C PHE A 21 0.27 2.47 14.20
N TRP A 22 0.45 2.86 15.45
CA TRP A 22 1.80 3.08 16.01
C TRP A 22 2.58 1.78 16.20
N GLY A 23 1.90 0.67 16.49
CA GLY A 23 2.49 -0.66 16.54
C GLY A 23 3.05 -1.09 15.18
N VAL A 24 2.30 -0.87 14.10
CA VAL A 24 2.79 -1.11 12.74
C VAL A 24 3.95 -0.17 12.41
N VAL A 25 3.85 1.13 12.69
CA VAL A 25 4.94 2.09 12.48
C VAL A 25 6.21 1.68 13.25
N PHE A 26 6.07 1.15 14.46
CA PHE A 26 7.18 0.64 15.26
C PHE A 26 7.80 -0.62 14.64
N VAL A 27 6.98 -1.58 14.20
CA VAL A 27 7.47 -2.79 13.49
C VAL A 27 8.17 -2.41 12.19
N LEU A 28 7.62 -1.45 11.43
CA LEU A 28 8.25 -0.88 10.25
C LEU A 28 9.61 -0.28 10.61
N ALA A 29 9.68 0.56 11.65
CA ALA A 29 10.93 1.18 12.10
C ALA A 29 11.98 0.15 12.53
N LEU A 30 11.58 -0.95 13.18
CA LEU A 30 12.48 -2.07 13.51
C LEU A 30 12.97 -2.78 12.25
N PHE A 31 12.09 -3.02 11.27
CA PHE A 31 12.53 -3.57 9.99
C PHE A 31 13.52 -2.63 9.29
N PHE A 32 13.23 -1.31 9.28
CA PHE A 32 14.14 -0.32 8.71
C PHE A 32 15.50 -0.27 9.40
N SER A 33 15.55 -0.40 10.72
CA SER A 33 16.82 -0.43 11.45
C SER A 33 17.62 -1.71 11.21
N LEU A 34 16.97 -2.85 11.00
CA LEU A 34 17.66 -4.12 10.79
C LEU A 34 18.18 -4.30 9.36
N PHE A 35 17.38 -3.91 8.36
CA PHE A 35 17.71 -4.11 6.95
C PHE A 35 18.39 -2.87 6.36
N PHE A 36 17.71 -1.72 6.39
CA PHE A 36 18.17 -0.56 5.65
C PHE A 36 19.35 0.16 6.29
N GLN A 37 19.54 0.04 7.61
CA GLN A 37 20.74 0.56 8.27
C GLN A 37 22.02 -0.16 7.80
N LYS A 38 21.96 -1.48 7.57
CA LYS A 38 23.10 -2.25 7.05
C LYS A 38 23.43 -1.84 5.62
N ALA A 39 22.42 -1.74 4.76
CA ALA A 39 22.58 -1.23 3.40
C ALA A 39 23.19 0.18 3.39
N GLY A 40 22.70 1.07 4.25
CA GLY A 40 23.26 2.40 4.41
C GLY A 40 24.72 2.40 4.90
N GLN A 41 25.09 1.49 5.80
CA GLN A 41 26.48 1.36 6.25
C GLN A 41 27.40 0.87 5.12
N ALA A 42 26.95 -0.07 4.29
CA ALA A 42 27.69 -0.56 3.13
C ALA A 42 27.96 0.54 2.11
N VAL A 43 26.93 1.33 1.78
CA VAL A 43 27.03 2.50 0.89
C VAL A 43 28.04 3.52 1.43
N ARG A 44 27.98 3.77 2.74
CA ARG A 44 28.90 4.69 3.41
C ARG A 44 30.34 4.17 3.41
N ALA A 45 30.54 2.87 3.63
CA ALA A 45 31.86 2.25 3.61
C ALA A 45 32.48 2.27 2.20
N ALA A 46 31.65 2.15 1.16
CA ALA A 46 32.07 2.29 -0.23
C ALA A 46 32.33 3.76 -0.64
N GLY A 47 31.95 4.73 0.19
CA GLY A 47 32.05 6.16 -0.15
C GLY A 47 31.05 6.61 -1.22
N GLU A 48 29.97 5.84 -1.39
CA GLU A 48 28.96 6.04 -2.42
C GLU A 48 27.77 6.87 -1.89
N ASP A 49 26.95 7.35 -2.80
CA ASP A 49 25.76 8.15 -2.54
C ASP A 49 24.51 7.54 -3.19
N ILE A 50 23.35 7.83 -2.59
CA ILE A 50 22.03 7.41 -3.10
C ILE A 50 21.12 8.62 -3.19
N SER A 51 20.35 8.72 -4.28
CA SER A 51 19.33 9.74 -4.41
C SER A 51 18.18 9.52 -3.43
N ILE A 52 17.64 10.60 -2.85
CA ILE A 52 16.43 10.54 -2.01
C ILE A 52 15.26 9.83 -2.71
N PHE A 53 15.16 9.99 -4.03
CA PHE A 53 14.09 9.40 -4.84
C PHE A 53 14.36 7.95 -5.23
N ALA A 54 15.60 7.46 -5.13
CA ALA A 54 15.95 6.10 -5.51
C ALA A 54 15.47 5.06 -4.48
N MET A 55 15.27 5.46 -3.23
CA MET A 55 15.03 4.51 -2.13
C MET A 55 13.77 3.66 -2.29
N LEU A 56 12.63 4.31 -2.55
CA LEU A 56 11.35 3.61 -2.68
C LEU A 56 11.38 2.61 -3.85
N PRO A 57 11.79 2.99 -5.08
CA PRO A 57 11.94 2.03 -6.17
C PRO A 57 12.88 0.87 -5.88
N ILE A 58 14.01 1.11 -5.21
CA ILE A 58 14.97 0.05 -4.85
C ILE A 58 14.37 -0.89 -3.81
N SER A 59 13.71 -0.36 -2.80
CA SER A 59 13.16 -1.15 -1.69
C SER A 59 12.01 -2.04 -2.14
N VAL A 60 11.21 -1.57 -3.08
CA VAL A 60 10.13 -2.34 -3.71
C VAL A 60 10.66 -3.54 -4.50
N MET A 61 11.94 -3.57 -4.87
CA MET A 61 12.54 -4.76 -5.48
C MET A 61 12.69 -5.91 -4.49
N GLN A 62 12.70 -5.63 -3.18
CA GLN A 62 12.77 -6.65 -2.16
C GLN A 62 11.36 -7.18 -1.85
N ARG A 63 11.23 -8.50 -1.97
CA ARG A 63 10.02 -9.26 -1.64
C ARG A 63 9.54 -8.99 -0.20
N ASP A 64 10.47 -9.06 0.75
CA ASP A 64 10.19 -8.84 2.17
C ASP A 64 9.63 -7.44 2.44
N PHE A 65 10.14 -6.43 1.72
CA PHE A 65 9.66 -5.07 1.85
C PHE A 65 8.22 -4.92 1.36
N ILE A 66 7.86 -5.53 0.21
CA ILE A 66 6.49 -5.49 -0.30
C ILE A 66 5.51 -6.14 0.70
N MET A 67 5.90 -7.25 1.34
CA MET A 67 5.06 -7.92 2.34
C MET A 67 4.85 -7.09 3.58
N LEU A 68 5.94 -6.53 4.10
CA LEU A 68 5.88 -5.64 5.24
C LEU A 68 5.00 -4.41 4.93
N LEU A 69 5.15 -3.87 3.71
CA LEU A 69 4.40 -2.74 3.21
C LEU A 69 2.90 -3.02 3.11
N LEU A 70 2.51 -4.10 2.43
CA LEU A 70 1.10 -4.46 2.22
C LEU A 70 0.47 -5.07 3.48
N GLY A 71 1.20 -5.94 4.18
CA GLY A 71 0.77 -6.55 5.44
C GLY A 71 0.56 -5.51 6.55
N GLY A 72 1.46 -4.54 6.68
CA GLY A 72 1.29 -3.42 7.60
C GLY A 72 0.06 -2.58 7.29
N LEU A 73 -0.20 -2.30 6.00
CA LEU A 73 -1.43 -1.62 5.59
C LEU A 73 -2.67 -2.43 5.96
N LEU A 74 -2.68 -3.74 5.69
CA LEU A 74 -3.80 -4.62 6.01
C LEU A 74 -4.08 -4.67 7.51
N PHE A 75 -3.05 -4.62 8.35
CA PHE A 75 -3.22 -4.54 9.80
C PHE A 75 -3.84 -3.21 10.25
N VAL A 76 -3.48 -2.10 9.62
CA VAL A 76 -4.11 -0.79 9.90
C VAL A 76 -5.56 -0.75 9.42
N VAL A 77 -5.86 -1.44 8.31
CA VAL A 77 -7.18 -1.45 7.68
C VAL A 77 -8.07 -2.57 8.20
N SER A 78 -7.56 -3.59 8.88
CA SER A 78 -8.37 -4.71 9.41
C SER A 78 -9.41 -4.25 10.43
N ASP A 79 -9.07 -3.22 11.20
CA ASP A 79 -9.99 -2.58 12.16
C ASP A 79 -10.88 -1.50 11.52
N ALA A 80 -10.85 -1.37 10.17
CA ALA A 80 -11.74 -0.45 9.49
C ALA A 80 -13.20 -0.85 9.76
N PRO A 81 -14.05 0.07 10.23
CA PRO A 81 -15.39 -0.24 10.73
C PRO A 81 -16.36 -0.47 9.57
N ALA A 82 -16.22 -1.58 8.87
CA ALA A 82 -17.20 -2.04 7.88
C ALA A 82 -18.42 -2.67 8.59
N VAL A 83 -18.18 -3.40 9.70
CA VAL A 83 -19.20 -4.13 10.47
C VAL A 83 -18.87 -4.05 11.98
N PHE A 84 -18.99 -2.86 12.59
CA PHE A 84 -18.87 -2.73 14.06
C PHE A 84 -20.27 -2.75 14.71
N ASP A 85 -20.39 -3.19 15.96
CA ASP A 85 -21.66 -3.22 16.72
C ASP A 85 -22.31 -1.83 16.89
N GLY A 86 -21.53 -0.76 16.71
CA GLY A 86 -22.00 0.64 16.68
C GLY A 86 -22.35 1.19 15.30
N ALA A 87 -22.02 0.49 14.21
CA ALA A 87 -22.23 0.96 12.84
C ALA A 87 -23.74 1.10 12.52
N ALA A 88 -24.57 0.25 13.11
CA ALA A 88 -26.04 0.33 13.01
C ALA A 88 -26.58 1.67 13.54
N PHE A 89 -26.09 2.15 14.70
CA PHE A 89 -26.49 3.45 15.26
C PHE A 89 -26.08 4.65 14.38
N TYR A 90 -25.01 4.51 13.59
CA TYR A 90 -24.60 5.51 12.62
C TYR A 90 -25.44 5.46 11.33
N LEU A 91 -25.74 4.26 10.83
CA LEU A 91 -26.63 4.05 9.68
C LEU A 91 -28.06 4.56 9.95
N LEU A 92 -28.52 4.46 11.20
CA LEU A 92 -29.83 5.01 11.63
C LEU A 92 -29.89 6.55 11.62
N ARG A 93 -28.73 7.25 11.70
CA ARG A 93 -28.67 8.72 11.81
C ARG A 93 -28.10 9.43 10.58
N ALA A 94 -27.49 8.69 9.66
CA ALA A 94 -26.86 9.24 8.46
C ALA A 94 -27.41 8.58 7.19
N ASP A 95 -27.47 9.34 6.10
CA ASP A 95 -27.79 8.79 4.78
C ASP A 95 -26.74 7.73 4.40
N ARG A 96 -27.20 6.55 3.96
CA ARG A 96 -26.38 5.36 3.69
C ARG A 96 -25.31 5.62 2.65
N ALA A 97 -25.66 6.39 1.61
CA ALA A 97 -24.72 6.81 0.59
C ALA A 97 -23.63 7.73 1.18
N ALA A 98 -23.99 8.60 2.12
CA ALA A 98 -23.04 9.46 2.81
C ALA A 98 -22.13 8.69 3.78
N TRP A 99 -22.63 7.63 4.42
CA TRP A 99 -21.82 6.75 5.26
C TRP A 99 -20.79 5.99 4.43
N TYR A 100 -21.21 5.31 3.37
CA TYR A 100 -20.29 4.54 2.52
C TYR A 100 -19.25 5.44 1.85
N LEU A 101 -19.67 6.60 1.33
CA LEU A 101 -18.72 7.59 0.80
C LEU A 101 -17.73 8.06 1.87
N GLY A 102 -18.16 8.18 3.13
CA GLY A 102 -17.29 8.46 4.26
C GLY A 102 -16.25 7.35 4.49
N GLN A 103 -16.63 6.08 4.36
CA GLN A 103 -15.71 4.94 4.43
C GLN A 103 -14.70 4.96 3.28
N LEU A 104 -15.13 5.28 2.05
CA LEU A 104 -14.21 5.45 0.91
C LEU A 104 -13.16 6.53 1.18
N PHE A 105 -13.58 7.69 1.68
CA PHE A 105 -12.66 8.77 2.03
C PHE A 105 -11.74 8.40 3.19
N TYR A 106 -12.25 7.69 4.20
CA TYR A 106 -11.45 7.20 5.32
C TYR A 106 -10.33 6.27 4.84
N MET A 107 -10.67 5.26 4.02
CA MET A 107 -9.70 4.32 3.47
C MET A 107 -8.62 5.03 2.65
N ALA A 108 -9.01 6.00 1.81
CA ALA A 108 -8.05 6.82 1.06
C ALA A 108 -7.11 7.61 1.99
N LEU A 109 -7.63 8.27 3.03
CA LEU A 109 -6.82 9.04 3.98
C LEU A 109 -5.85 8.16 4.77
N VAL A 110 -6.31 7.01 5.26
CA VAL A 110 -5.46 6.05 5.99
C VAL A 110 -4.36 5.51 5.07
N THR A 111 -4.70 5.13 3.85
CA THR A 111 -3.73 4.64 2.86
C THR A 111 -2.64 5.68 2.58
N VAL A 112 -3.03 6.93 2.29
CA VAL A 112 -2.07 8.04 2.07
C VAL A 112 -1.20 8.28 3.30
N THR A 113 -1.79 8.31 4.48
CA THR A 113 -1.06 8.55 5.74
C THR A 113 -0.04 7.44 6.01
N TYR A 114 -0.46 6.18 5.82
CA TYR A 114 0.39 5.01 6.01
C TYR A 114 1.60 5.03 5.07
N PHE A 115 1.38 5.17 3.76
CA PHE A 115 2.49 5.21 2.80
C PHE A 115 3.40 6.42 2.99
N SER A 116 2.85 7.56 3.42
CA SER A 116 3.65 8.74 3.77
C SER A 116 4.54 8.46 4.98
N ALA A 117 4.04 7.75 6.00
CA ALA A 117 4.83 7.32 7.15
C ALA A 117 5.96 6.35 6.74
N VAL A 118 5.68 5.40 5.85
CA VAL A 118 6.69 4.47 5.32
C VAL A 118 7.81 5.23 4.61
N VAL A 119 7.48 6.13 3.67
CA VAL A 119 8.46 6.95 2.95
C VAL A 119 9.28 7.81 3.91
N PHE A 120 8.62 8.40 4.91
CA PHE A 120 9.29 9.22 5.92
C PHE A 120 10.30 8.40 6.73
N LEU A 121 9.88 7.23 7.23
CA LEU A 121 10.78 6.32 7.95
C LEU A 121 11.96 5.91 7.08
N GLN A 122 11.71 5.47 5.86
CA GLN A 122 12.74 5.08 4.91
C GLN A 122 13.78 6.20 4.71
N THR A 123 13.31 7.42 4.47
CA THR A 123 14.19 8.59 4.28
C THR A 123 14.99 8.90 5.55
N ALA A 124 14.36 8.80 6.72
CA ALA A 124 14.99 9.09 8.01
C ALA A 124 16.13 8.09 8.34
N PHE A 125 15.91 6.80 8.09
CA PHE A 125 16.93 5.77 8.35
C PHE A 125 18.11 5.82 7.38
N TYR A 126 17.91 6.36 6.18
CA TYR A 126 18.98 6.55 5.20
C TYR A 126 19.68 7.90 5.25
N PHE A 127 19.20 8.84 6.07
CA PHE A 127 19.58 10.26 6.10
C PHE A 127 21.08 10.58 5.93
N PRO A 128 22.06 9.87 6.53
CA PRO A 128 23.47 10.21 6.34
C PRO A 128 24.02 9.96 4.93
N ASN A 129 23.35 9.15 4.10
CA ASN A 129 23.86 8.72 2.78
C ASN A 129 23.04 9.28 1.61
N VAL A 130 22.05 10.11 1.91
CA VAL A 130 21.10 10.63 0.93
C VAL A 130 21.62 11.92 0.33
N ARG A 131 21.52 12.03 -0.99
CA ARG A 131 21.71 13.30 -1.69
C ARG A 131 20.50 13.62 -2.55
N VAL A 132 20.24 14.90 -2.72
CA VAL A 132 19.23 15.38 -3.68
C VAL A 132 19.93 15.51 -5.03
N THR A 133 19.91 14.42 -5.81
CA THR A 133 20.54 14.33 -7.13
C THR A 133 19.52 13.95 -8.18
N GLY A 134 19.73 14.42 -9.42
CA GLY A 134 18.90 14.06 -10.57
C GLY A 134 19.13 12.63 -11.10
N GLY A 135 20.27 12.02 -10.76
CA GLY A 135 20.58 10.61 -11.05
C GLY A 135 20.38 9.70 -9.85
N TRP A 136 20.45 8.38 -10.07
CA TRP A 136 20.17 7.34 -9.06
C TRP A 136 21.13 7.34 -7.85
N GLY A 137 22.35 7.85 -8.05
CA GLY A 137 23.44 7.80 -7.08
C GLY A 137 24.45 6.70 -7.44
N SER A 138 25.70 6.90 -7.04
CA SER A 138 26.81 5.99 -7.38
C SER A 138 26.58 4.55 -6.91
N ALA A 139 25.94 4.35 -5.75
CA ALA A 139 25.69 3.01 -5.19
C ALA A 139 24.76 2.15 -6.04
N VAL A 140 23.83 2.79 -6.76
CA VAL A 140 22.88 2.09 -7.64
C VAL A 140 23.57 1.65 -8.94
N TYR A 141 24.48 2.48 -9.45
CA TYR A 141 25.21 2.20 -10.69
C TYR A 141 26.35 1.21 -10.48
N SER A 142 27.07 1.30 -9.37
CA SER A 142 28.11 0.34 -9.03
C SER A 142 27.51 -1.02 -8.68
N GLY A 143 26.33 -1.02 -8.06
CA GLY A 143 25.62 -2.23 -7.63
C GLY A 143 26.37 -3.02 -6.56
N THR A 144 27.54 -2.57 -6.10
CA THR A 144 28.44 -3.31 -5.20
C THR A 144 27.85 -3.42 -3.80
N ALA A 145 27.31 -2.33 -3.27
CA ALA A 145 26.69 -2.29 -1.95
C ALA A 145 25.37 -3.09 -1.87
N PHE A 146 24.66 -3.24 -2.99
CA PHE A 146 23.36 -3.92 -3.05
C PHE A 146 23.45 -5.38 -3.50
N SER A 147 24.40 -5.72 -4.39
CA SER A 147 24.61 -7.10 -4.83
C SER A 147 25.28 -7.94 -3.75
N SER A 148 26.27 -7.40 -3.03
CA SER A 148 26.99 -8.14 -1.99
C SER A 148 26.16 -8.47 -0.76
N GLU A 149 25.21 -7.60 -0.39
CA GLU A 149 24.41 -7.76 0.82
C GLU A 149 22.98 -8.30 0.54
N TYR A 150 22.43 -8.06 -0.65
CA TYR A 150 21.01 -8.33 -0.95
C TYR A 150 20.73 -9.01 -2.30
N ASP A 151 21.76 -9.42 -3.05
CA ASP A 151 21.62 -10.04 -4.38
C ASP A 151 20.66 -9.28 -5.33
N MET A 152 20.66 -7.94 -5.23
CA MET A 152 19.76 -7.12 -6.05
C MET A 152 20.34 -6.90 -7.44
N LEU A 153 19.57 -7.28 -8.46
CA LEU A 153 19.83 -6.94 -9.86
C LEU A 153 18.86 -5.86 -10.32
N PHE A 154 19.38 -4.68 -10.65
CA PHE A 154 18.56 -3.57 -11.13
C PHE A 154 18.11 -3.78 -12.58
N PRO A 155 16.81 -3.67 -12.89
CA PRO A 155 16.32 -3.81 -14.26
C PRO A 155 16.81 -2.63 -15.08
N LYS A 156 17.40 -2.87 -16.26
CA LYS A 156 17.92 -1.81 -17.12
C LYS A 156 16.88 -0.72 -17.42
N LYS A 157 15.64 -1.13 -17.71
CA LYS A 157 14.50 -0.23 -17.94
C LYS A 157 14.14 0.66 -16.73
N LEU A 158 14.49 0.27 -15.51
CA LEU A 158 14.31 1.11 -14.33
C LEU A 158 15.40 2.19 -14.28
N LEU A 159 16.66 1.80 -14.49
CA LEU A 159 17.80 2.71 -14.44
C LEU A 159 17.79 3.77 -15.56
N GLU A 160 17.16 3.46 -16.70
CA GLU A 160 16.92 4.41 -17.78
C GLU A 160 15.92 5.53 -17.40
N GLN A 161 15.12 5.34 -16.35
CA GLN A 161 14.18 6.34 -15.87
C GLN A 161 14.86 7.34 -14.93
N ASN A 162 14.29 8.53 -14.84
CA ASN A 162 14.64 9.47 -13.79
C ASN A 162 14.18 8.90 -12.42
N PRO A 163 15.04 8.87 -11.38
CA PRO A 163 14.70 8.42 -10.04
C PRO A 163 13.42 9.06 -9.47
N ALA A 164 13.22 10.37 -9.68
CA ALA A 164 12.03 11.06 -9.21
C ALA A 164 10.76 10.57 -9.92
N GLY A 165 10.86 10.26 -11.22
CA GLY A 165 9.77 9.68 -11.99
C GLY A 165 9.44 8.26 -11.55
N ALA A 166 10.46 7.43 -11.31
CA ALA A 166 10.28 6.08 -10.77
C ALA A 166 9.67 6.10 -9.37
N TRP A 167 10.12 7.02 -8.51
CA TRP A 167 9.56 7.24 -7.18
C TRP A 167 8.08 7.59 -7.24
N LEU A 168 7.70 8.53 -8.11
CA LEU A 168 6.30 8.95 -8.26
C LEU A 168 5.42 7.79 -8.75
N LYS A 169 5.92 6.97 -9.68
CA LYS A 169 5.22 5.76 -10.14
C LYS A 169 5.05 4.76 -8.99
N CYS A 170 6.11 4.47 -8.24
CA CYS A 170 6.04 3.56 -7.09
C CYS A 170 4.99 4.05 -6.09
N PHE A 171 5.12 5.30 -5.63
CA PHE A 171 4.20 5.87 -4.66
C PHE A 171 2.75 5.86 -5.18
N GLY A 172 2.52 6.28 -6.42
CA GLY A 172 1.19 6.29 -7.03
C GLY A 172 0.57 4.90 -7.19
N PHE A 173 1.32 3.91 -7.67
CA PHE A 173 0.82 2.55 -7.83
C PHE A 173 0.58 1.85 -6.50
N PHE A 174 1.44 2.05 -5.50
CA PHE A 174 1.19 1.50 -4.15
C PHE A 174 0.00 2.17 -3.47
N LEU A 175 -0.26 3.47 -3.69
CA LEU A 175 -1.49 4.11 -3.24
C LEU A 175 -2.73 3.48 -3.87
N LEU A 176 -2.72 3.24 -5.18
CA LEU A 176 -3.82 2.59 -5.89
C LEU A 176 -4.03 1.14 -5.42
N LEU A 177 -2.94 0.39 -5.28
CA LEU A 177 -2.95 -0.98 -4.78
C LEU A 177 -3.48 -1.06 -3.34
N GLY A 178 -3.00 -0.17 -2.45
CA GLY A 178 -3.46 -0.11 -1.08
C GLY A 178 -4.93 0.26 -0.96
N LEU A 179 -5.40 1.21 -1.78
CA LEU A 179 -6.82 1.56 -1.84
C LEU A 179 -7.67 0.38 -2.37
N LEU A 180 -7.18 -0.35 -3.37
CA LEU A 180 -7.83 -1.55 -3.88
C LEU A 180 -7.96 -2.60 -2.78
N PHE A 181 -6.89 -2.88 -2.02
CA PHE A 181 -6.91 -3.86 -0.93
C PHE A 181 -7.85 -3.42 0.20
N ALA A 182 -7.84 -2.14 0.57
CA ALA A 182 -8.78 -1.62 1.56
C ALA A 182 -10.24 -1.80 1.12
N LEU A 183 -10.52 -1.57 -0.17
CA LEU A 183 -11.86 -1.79 -0.74
C LEU A 183 -12.24 -3.27 -0.78
N ILE A 184 -11.32 -4.16 -1.17
CA ILE A 184 -11.56 -5.60 -1.15
C ILE A 184 -11.90 -6.04 0.28
N CYS A 185 -11.11 -5.64 1.28
CA CYS A 185 -11.39 -5.91 2.69
C CYS A 185 -12.81 -5.44 3.07
N CYS A 186 -13.11 -4.17 2.79
CA CYS A 186 -14.37 -3.55 3.14
C CYS A 186 -15.58 -4.24 2.48
N VAL A 187 -15.52 -4.47 1.16
CA VAL A 187 -16.60 -5.08 0.39
C VAL A 187 -16.78 -6.56 0.77
N ALA A 188 -15.71 -7.32 0.91
CA ALA A 188 -15.80 -8.72 1.32
C ALA A 188 -16.40 -8.86 2.72
N ASN A 189 -15.96 -8.03 3.67
CA ASN A 189 -16.51 -8.02 5.02
C ASN A 189 -18.01 -7.68 5.03
N MET A 190 -18.44 -6.74 4.17
CA MET A 190 -19.85 -6.40 4.01
C MET A 190 -20.67 -7.52 3.36
N LEU A 191 -20.16 -8.15 2.31
CA LEU A 191 -20.89 -9.18 1.56
C LEU A 191 -21.04 -10.49 2.35
N LEU A 192 -20.05 -10.82 3.17
CA LEU A 192 -19.99 -12.07 3.92
C LEU A 192 -20.37 -11.91 5.40
N GLU A 193 -20.76 -10.70 5.82
CA GLU A 193 -21.16 -10.36 7.19
C GLU A 193 -20.12 -10.79 8.25
N ASN A 194 -18.84 -10.78 7.90
CA ASN A 194 -17.74 -11.25 8.73
C ASN A 194 -16.56 -10.29 8.59
N ASP A 195 -16.07 -9.76 9.71
CA ASP A 195 -15.01 -8.74 9.80
C ASP A 195 -13.61 -9.26 9.43
N LYS A 196 -13.41 -10.58 9.35
CA LYS A 196 -12.09 -11.20 9.15
C LYS A 196 -11.85 -11.73 7.73
N ILE A 197 -12.90 -12.03 6.97
CA ILE A 197 -12.75 -12.72 5.67
C ILE A 197 -12.07 -11.82 4.64
N GLY A 198 -12.40 -10.53 4.62
CA GLY A 198 -11.76 -9.57 3.71
C GLY A 198 -10.26 -9.44 3.95
N VAL A 199 -9.84 -9.44 5.22
CA VAL A 199 -8.42 -9.44 5.58
C VAL A 199 -7.75 -10.72 5.10
N LEU A 200 -8.38 -11.88 5.30
CA LEU A 200 -7.86 -13.18 4.83
C LEU A 200 -7.67 -13.18 3.30
N ILE A 201 -8.64 -12.68 2.54
CA ILE A 201 -8.55 -12.58 1.06
C ILE A 201 -7.35 -11.72 0.67
N CYS A 202 -7.18 -10.56 1.29
CA CYS A 202 -6.06 -9.67 0.96
C CYS A 202 -4.70 -10.25 1.39
N VAL A 203 -4.64 -11.01 2.50
CA VAL A 203 -3.43 -11.74 2.87
C VAL A 203 -3.10 -12.79 1.82
N LEU A 204 -4.08 -13.57 1.34
CA LEU A 204 -3.88 -14.55 0.27
C LEU A 204 -3.39 -13.89 -1.03
N LEU A 205 -3.97 -12.76 -1.44
CA LEU A 205 -3.52 -11.98 -2.61
C LEU A 205 -2.10 -11.42 -2.42
N THR A 206 -1.73 -11.08 -1.19
CA THR A 206 -0.35 -10.65 -0.86
C THR A 206 0.61 -11.83 -0.91
N MET A 207 0.16 -13.02 -0.49
CA MET A 207 0.96 -14.25 -0.55
C MET A 207 1.09 -14.78 -1.98
N GLU A 208 0.08 -14.64 -2.83
CA GLU A 208 0.17 -15.03 -4.25
C GLU A 208 1.35 -14.33 -4.97
N GLN A 209 1.62 -13.08 -4.60
CA GLN A 209 2.79 -12.34 -5.09
C GLN A 209 4.13 -13.03 -4.75
N MET A 210 4.20 -13.78 -3.65
CA MET A 210 5.38 -14.56 -3.25
C MET A 210 5.74 -15.59 -4.30
N ASP A 211 4.75 -16.41 -4.66
CA ASP A 211 4.94 -17.59 -5.51
C ASP A 211 5.22 -17.17 -6.95
N ILE A 212 4.64 -16.04 -7.36
CA ILE A 212 4.82 -15.46 -8.70
C ILE A 212 6.20 -14.81 -8.87
N MET A 213 6.83 -14.28 -7.82
CA MET A 213 8.22 -13.82 -7.93
C MET A 213 9.20 -14.98 -8.16
N ASP A 214 8.82 -16.21 -7.79
CA ASP A 214 9.63 -17.43 -7.97
C ASP A 214 9.30 -18.17 -9.29
N LEU A 215 8.05 -18.06 -9.79
CA LEU A 215 7.61 -18.62 -11.08
C LEU A 215 7.43 -17.54 -12.15
N ASP A 216 8.45 -17.36 -12.99
CA ASP A 216 8.47 -16.75 -14.34
C ASP A 216 7.64 -15.45 -14.58
N LEU A 217 8.24 -14.48 -15.27
CA LEU A 217 7.77 -13.08 -15.40
C LEU A 217 6.32 -12.91 -15.92
N HIS A 218 5.73 -13.93 -16.55
CA HIS A 218 4.38 -13.89 -17.11
C HIS A 218 3.27 -14.27 -16.12
N ALA A 219 3.58 -14.91 -14.99
CA ALA A 219 2.60 -15.14 -13.91
C ALA A 219 2.32 -13.87 -13.11
N GLY A 220 3.21 -12.86 -13.19
CA GLY A 220 3.09 -11.49 -12.62
C GLY A 220 1.81 -10.73 -12.97
N LEU A 221 1.09 -11.19 -13.98
CA LEU A 221 -0.09 -10.55 -14.55
C LEU A 221 -1.40 -10.93 -13.83
N LEU A 222 -1.36 -11.94 -12.94
CA LEU A 222 -2.54 -12.40 -12.19
C LEU A 222 -2.72 -11.64 -10.87
N SER A 223 -1.62 -11.31 -10.19
CA SER A 223 -1.69 -10.62 -8.91
C SER A 223 -1.79 -9.09 -9.10
N PRO A 224 -2.64 -8.40 -8.32
CA PRO A 224 -2.69 -6.94 -8.35
C PRO A 224 -1.34 -6.29 -7.99
N ALA A 225 -0.56 -6.91 -7.09
CA ALA A 225 0.77 -6.42 -6.75
C ALA A 225 1.77 -6.57 -7.91
N GLY A 226 1.74 -7.68 -8.64
CA GLY A 226 2.59 -7.91 -9.82
C GLY A 226 2.27 -6.93 -10.94
N ILE A 227 0.98 -6.67 -11.19
CA ILE A 227 0.54 -5.65 -12.15
C ILE A 227 1.04 -4.24 -11.75
N ALA A 228 1.06 -3.91 -10.45
CA ALA A 228 1.65 -2.66 -9.98
C ALA A 228 3.16 -2.58 -10.26
N LEU A 229 3.91 -3.66 -10.00
CA LEU A 229 5.35 -3.73 -10.30
C LEU A 229 5.63 -3.62 -11.80
N GLU A 230 4.82 -4.26 -12.64
CA GLU A 230 4.90 -4.14 -14.10
C GLU A 230 4.72 -2.70 -14.58
N GLY A 231 3.75 -1.96 -14.01
CA GLY A 231 3.57 -0.54 -14.30
C GLY A 231 4.73 0.34 -13.81
N ILE A 232 5.41 -0.05 -12.73
CA ILE A 232 6.59 0.64 -12.18
C ILE A 232 7.82 0.40 -13.08
N PHE A 233 8.10 -0.85 -13.41
CA PHE A 233 9.30 -1.24 -14.17
C PHE A 233 9.13 -1.19 -15.70
N ALA A 234 7.90 -0.96 -16.18
CA ALA A 234 7.55 -0.85 -17.61
C ALA A 234 8.01 -2.07 -18.43
N GLN A 235 7.89 -3.28 -17.86
CA GLN A 235 8.35 -4.50 -18.52
C GLN A 235 7.27 -5.10 -19.44
N GLY A 236 5.99 -5.02 -19.07
CA GLY A 236 4.83 -5.49 -19.85
C GLY A 236 3.83 -4.39 -20.21
N PHE A 237 2.91 -4.04 -19.31
CA PHE A 237 1.85 -3.06 -19.59
C PHE A 237 2.35 -1.62 -19.46
N GLY A 238 1.85 -0.74 -20.35
CA GLY A 238 2.10 0.69 -20.23
C GLY A 238 1.56 1.26 -18.91
N ILE A 239 2.20 2.34 -18.41
CA ILE A 239 1.80 3.04 -17.17
C ILE A 239 0.32 3.40 -17.19
N LEU A 240 -0.17 3.91 -18.33
CA LEU A 240 -1.57 4.31 -18.49
C LEU A 240 -2.51 3.11 -18.37
N ALA A 241 -2.19 1.98 -19.02
CA ALA A 241 -3.01 0.78 -18.97
C ALA A 241 -3.11 0.23 -17.55
N THR A 242 -1.98 0.20 -16.84
CA THR A 242 -1.90 -0.23 -15.44
C THR A 242 -2.72 0.70 -14.53
N ALA A 243 -2.61 2.01 -14.71
CA ALA A 243 -3.40 2.98 -13.94
C ALA A 243 -4.90 2.84 -14.22
N CYS A 244 -5.29 2.68 -15.50
CA CYS A 244 -6.67 2.43 -15.89
C CYS A 244 -7.23 1.14 -15.29
N TYR A 245 -6.43 0.07 -15.24
CA TYR A 245 -6.81 -1.19 -14.60
C TYR A 245 -7.19 -0.99 -13.12
N PHE A 246 -6.32 -0.35 -12.33
CA PHE A 246 -6.61 -0.08 -10.93
C PHE A 246 -7.81 0.84 -10.74
N VAL A 247 -7.88 1.94 -11.50
CA VAL A 247 -9.00 2.89 -11.40
C VAL A 247 -10.32 2.20 -11.75
N PHE A 248 -10.34 1.36 -12.79
CA PHE A 248 -11.52 0.59 -13.17
C PHE A 248 -11.97 -0.36 -12.06
N LEU A 249 -11.06 -1.15 -11.49
CA LEU A 249 -11.39 -2.08 -10.39
C LEU A 249 -11.85 -1.35 -9.13
N ILE A 250 -11.20 -0.24 -8.77
CA ILE A 250 -11.59 0.60 -7.64
C ILE A 250 -13.00 1.15 -7.85
N MET A 251 -13.33 1.66 -9.04
CA MET A 251 -14.68 2.16 -9.34
C MET A 251 -15.72 1.04 -9.32
N LEU A 252 -15.39 -0.13 -9.88
CA LEU A 252 -16.26 -1.30 -9.88
C LEU A 252 -16.57 -1.78 -8.46
N LEU A 253 -15.54 -1.97 -7.63
CA LEU A 253 -15.69 -2.38 -6.23
C LEU A 253 -16.39 -1.31 -5.40
N ALA A 254 -16.11 -0.02 -5.62
CA ALA A 254 -16.83 1.06 -4.98
C ALA A 254 -18.34 1.00 -5.30
N GLY A 255 -18.70 0.71 -6.56
CA GLY A 255 -20.08 0.50 -6.99
C GLY A 255 -20.74 -0.73 -6.34
N VAL A 256 -20.02 -1.85 -6.27
CA VAL A 256 -20.50 -3.09 -5.60
C VAL A 256 -20.70 -2.84 -4.11
N GLY A 257 -19.74 -2.21 -3.43
CA GLY A 257 -19.84 -1.91 -2.01
C GLY A 257 -20.94 -0.91 -1.66
N MET A 258 -21.23 0.07 -2.53
CA MET A 258 -22.41 0.93 -2.36
C MET A 258 -23.71 0.11 -2.33
N ARG A 259 -23.84 -0.88 -3.21
CA ARG A 259 -25.01 -1.77 -3.25
C ARG A 259 -25.05 -2.71 -2.04
N ALA A 260 -23.90 -3.25 -1.62
CA ALA A 260 -23.79 -4.11 -0.44
C ALA A 260 -24.15 -3.35 0.86
N GLY A 261 -23.63 -2.13 1.02
CA GLY A 261 -23.95 -1.25 2.14
C GLY A 261 -25.44 -0.88 2.23
N GLN A 262 -26.15 -0.83 1.11
CA GLN A 262 -27.61 -0.65 1.10
C GLN A 262 -28.39 -1.89 1.58
N ARG A 263 -27.81 -3.10 1.47
CA ARG A 263 -28.49 -4.38 1.79
C ARG A 263 -28.33 -4.82 3.24
N LEU A 264 -27.23 -4.48 3.90
CA LEU A 264 -26.88 -4.91 5.27
C LEU A 264 -27.97 -4.61 6.33
N ASP A 265 -28.80 -3.58 6.12
CA ASP A 265 -29.91 -3.22 7.01
C ASP A 265 -31.18 -4.09 6.83
N ILE A 266 -31.45 -4.64 5.64
CA ILE A 266 -32.68 -5.44 5.39
C ILE A 266 -32.66 -6.73 6.22
N LEU A 267 -31.46 -7.27 6.45
CA LEU A 267 -31.27 -8.50 7.20
C LEU A 267 -31.19 -8.26 8.70
N LYS A 268 -30.57 -7.16 9.16
CA LYS A 268 -30.50 -6.82 10.59
C LYS A 268 -31.85 -6.31 11.14
N GLY A 269 -32.58 -5.50 10.39
CA GLY A 269 -33.94 -5.06 10.78
C GLY A 269 -35.05 -6.14 10.69
N ARG A 270 -34.71 -7.36 10.25
CA ARG A 270 -35.60 -8.54 10.30
C ARG A 270 -35.25 -9.53 11.42
N ARG A 271 -34.09 -9.35 12.08
CA ARG A 271 -33.62 -10.22 13.17
C ARG A 271 -33.87 -9.62 14.56
N GLU A 272 -34.38 -8.39 14.63
CA GLU A 272 -35.00 -7.78 15.81
C GLU A 272 -36.53 -7.89 15.69
#